data_AF-A0A8H2VKJ8-F1
#
_entry.id   AF-A0A8H2VKJ8-F1
#
_cell.length_a   1.000
_cell.length_b   1.000
_cell.length_c   1.000
_cell.angle_alpha   90.00
_cell.angle_beta   90.00
_cell.angle_gamma   90.00
#
_symmetry.space_group_name_H-M   'P 1'
#
loop_
_entity.id
_entity.type
_entity.pdbx_description
1 polymer ?
#
loop_
_entity_poly.entity_id
_entity_poly.type
_entity_poly.pdbx_seq_one_letter_code
_entity_poly.pdbx_strand_id
1 'polypeptide(L)'
;MANSRLYTPKPITDIFTGDTDINRRDCRRKVPMKVLILGLGRTGTASMRAAMRELGYVDTYHMMSASIENPPDCLLWRDAFDAKYHNGPAFTRADWDQLLGHCQAVCDWPAVAFAPELIAAYPEAKIILTNRDVDSWHASTLKTVNWRVNDWELEKLKGWDWAASMYKPMLQEFFDCFFEGDFENKGKQIYTQHYENVRSIVKAMGPAGEGKLLEYKITDGWEKLCDFLGEAVPKDRTFPKVNDNNDFVDRSKWRNRSASKLQRPSYGRVLCSGLGEKTEKNFGNSRNWITA
;
A
#
# COMPACT_ATOMS: atom_id res chain seq x y z
N MET A 1 15.15 -8.68 13.65
CA MET A 1 14.92 -7.24 13.36
C MET A 1 14.08 -6.61 14.47
N ALA A 2 14.20 -5.29 14.67
CA ALA A 2 13.70 -4.58 15.86
C ALA A 2 12.17 -4.57 15.99
N ASN A 3 11.43 -4.49 14.89
CA ASN A 3 9.97 -4.38 14.90
C ASN A 3 9.26 -5.73 14.97
N SER A 4 9.98 -6.86 14.92
CA SER A 4 9.40 -8.21 15.03
C SER A 4 8.63 -8.44 16.33
N ARG A 5 9.11 -7.86 17.44
CA ARG A 5 8.46 -7.94 18.76
C ARG A 5 7.11 -7.22 18.86
N LEU A 6 6.80 -6.36 17.90
CA LEU A 6 5.53 -5.62 17.85
C LEU A 6 4.45 -6.40 17.12
N TYR A 7 4.78 -7.53 16.49
CA TYR A 7 3.79 -8.38 15.84
C TYR A 7 2.85 -8.98 16.87
N THR A 8 1.55 -8.85 16.59
CA THR A 8 0.47 -9.55 17.30
C THR A 8 -0.49 -10.10 16.24
N PRO A 9 -1.09 -11.29 16.45
CA PRO A 9 -2.12 -11.81 15.55
C PRO A 9 -3.32 -10.88 15.45
N LYS A 10 -4.04 -10.91 14.32
CA LYS A 10 -5.26 -10.10 14.16
C LYS A 10 -6.29 -10.49 15.24
N PRO A 11 -6.89 -9.52 15.95
CA PRO A 11 -7.95 -9.80 16.90
C PRO A 11 -9.13 -10.50 16.22
N ILE A 12 -9.60 -11.63 16.78
CA ILE A 12 -10.76 -12.37 16.26
C ILE A 12 -12.04 -11.51 16.28
N THR A 13 -12.07 -10.49 17.13
CA THR A 13 -13.16 -9.52 17.24
C THR A 13 -13.22 -8.54 16.06
N ASP A 14 -12.17 -8.45 15.23
CA ASP A 14 -12.16 -7.63 14.02
C ASP A 14 -12.80 -8.35 12.83
N ILE A 15 -14.13 -8.33 12.86
CA ILE A 15 -15.01 -8.76 11.78
C ILE A 15 -15.35 -7.62 10.80
N PHE A 16 -14.88 -6.40 11.05
CA PHE A 16 -15.24 -5.22 10.26
C PHE A 16 -14.26 -4.97 9.11
N THR A 17 -13.03 -5.48 9.22
CA THR A 17 -12.00 -5.35 8.19
C THR A 17 -11.76 -6.67 7.44
N GLY A 18 -11.46 -6.56 6.15
CA GLY A 18 -10.99 -7.68 5.33
C GLY A 18 -9.49 -7.98 5.48
N ASP A 19 -8.85 -7.44 6.52
CA ASP A 19 -7.41 -7.54 6.71
C ASP A 19 -6.97 -8.98 6.95
N THR A 20 -5.87 -9.37 6.31
CA THR A 20 -5.12 -10.59 6.58
C THR A 20 -4.06 -10.35 7.68
N ASP A 21 -3.53 -11.42 8.27
CA ASP A 21 -2.55 -11.37 9.38
C ASP A 21 -1.22 -12.06 9.06
N ILE A 22 -0.88 -12.12 7.77
CA ILE A 22 0.27 -12.86 7.26
C ILE A 22 1.56 -12.28 7.84
N ASN A 23 2.25 -13.06 8.68
CA ASN A 23 3.60 -12.74 9.10
C ASN A 23 4.60 -13.02 7.96
N ARG A 24 4.96 -11.97 7.22
CA ARG A 24 5.90 -12.08 6.10
C ARG A 24 7.31 -12.52 6.49
N ARG A 25 7.69 -12.46 7.77
CA ARG A 25 9.00 -12.93 8.22
C ARG A 25 9.20 -14.43 8.02
N ASP A 26 8.10 -15.18 7.98
CA ASP A 26 8.11 -16.63 7.73
C ASP A 26 7.97 -16.94 6.22
N CYS A 27 7.89 -15.90 5.38
CA CYS A 27 7.77 -16.03 3.94
C CYS A 27 9.15 -16.04 3.25
N ARG A 28 9.14 -16.49 2.00
CA ARG A 28 10.27 -16.38 1.07
C ARG A 28 9.75 -16.07 -0.32
N ARG A 29 10.64 -15.70 -1.24
CA ARG A 29 10.29 -15.48 -2.65
C ARG A 29 9.68 -16.74 -3.27
N LYS A 30 8.51 -16.58 -3.87
CA LYS A 30 7.75 -17.61 -4.62
C LYS A 30 7.68 -17.30 -6.12
N VAL A 31 7.78 -16.02 -6.49
CA VAL A 31 7.74 -15.53 -7.87
C VAL A 31 8.89 -14.54 -8.11
N PRO A 32 9.48 -14.49 -9.32
CA PRO A 32 10.58 -13.55 -9.59
C PRO A 32 10.10 -12.10 -9.54
N MET A 33 10.93 -11.19 -9.02
CA MET A 33 10.71 -9.75 -9.17
C MET A 33 11.00 -9.38 -10.63
N LYS A 34 9.98 -8.92 -11.34
CA LYS A 34 10.06 -8.57 -12.76
C LYS A 34 10.12 -7.06 -12.99
N VAL A 35 9.38 -6.28 -12.20
CA VAL A 35 9.20 -4.84 -12.45
C VAL A 35 9.26 -4.02 -11.16
N LEU A 36 10.11 -2.99 -11.14
CA LEU A 36 10.16 -1.97 -10.10
C LEU A 36 9.50 -0.69 -10.63
N ILE A 37 8.33 -0.34 -10.11
CA ILE A 37 7.59 0.87 -10.50
C ILE A 37 7.92 1.96 -9.48
N LEU A 38 8.96 2.72 -9.76
CA LEU A 38 9.62 3.61 -8.80
C LEU A 38 9.15 5.07 -8.91
N GLY A 39 8.05 5.33 -9.62
CA GLY A 39 7.40 6.64 -9.58
C GLY A 39 6.67 6.87 -8.24
N LEU A 40 6.67 8.11 -7.77
CA LEU A 40 6.07 8.46 -6.47
C LEU A 40 4.56 8.25 -6.46
N GLY A 41 3.99 8.08 -5.27
CA GLY A 41 2.54 8.01 -5.11
C GLY A 41 1.84 9.22 -5.72
N ARG A 42 0.59 9.04 -6.16
CA ARG A 42 -0.20 10.04 -6.92
C ARG A 42 0.30 10.35 -8.34
N THR A 43 1.23 9.54 -8.87
CA THR A 43 1.58 9.52 -10.31
C THR A 43 0.89 8.41 -11.10
N GLY A 44 -0.13 7.78 -10.51
CA GLY A 44 -0.92 6.71 -11.13
C GLY A 44 -0.55 5.28 -10.73
N THR A 45 0.13 5.12 -9.60
CA THR A 45 0.57 3.83 -9.04
C THR A 45 -0.58 2.82 -8.86
N ALA A 46 -1.77 3.26 -8.46
CA ALA A 46 -2.94 2.38 -8.35
C ALA A 46 -3.44 1.87 -9.72
N SER A 47 -3.45 2.74 -10.74
CA SER A 47 -3.73 2.34 -12.12
C SER A 47 -2.68 1.38 -12.65
N MET A 48 -1.40 1.61 -12.34
CA MET A 48 -0.32 0.67 -12.68
C MET A 48 -0.53 -0.70 -12.01
N ARG A 49 -0.89 -0.73 -10.72
CA ARG A 49 -1.19 -1.99 -10.02
C ARG A 49 -2.30 -2.77 -10.73
N ALA A 50 -3.37 -2.10 -11.12
CA ALA A 50 -4.47 -2.71 -11.87
C ALA A 50 -4.01 -3.19 -13.26
N ALA A 51 -3.22 -2.38 -13.97
CA ALA A 51 -2.70 -2.71 -15.29
C ALA A 51 -1.80 -3.97 -15.25
N MET A 52 -0.88 -4.05 -14.29
CA MET A 52 -0.01 -5.22 -14.11
C MET A 52 -0.83 -6.50 -13.87
N ARG A 53 -1.88 -6.41 -13.05
CA ARG A 53 -2.81 -7.54 -12.83
C ARG A 53 -3.52 -7.96 -14.11
N GLU A 54 -3.95 -7.00 -14.93
CA GLU A 54 -4.58 -7.30 -16.22
C GLU A 54 -3.62 -7.92 -17.25
N LEU A 55 -2.32 -7.60 -17.16
CA LEU A 55 -1.25 -8.25 -17.93
C LEU A 55 -0.86 -9.64 -17.37
N GLY A 56 -1.52 -10.10 -16.30
CA GLY A 56 -1.29 -11.44 -15.74
C GLY A 56 -0.12 -11.53 -14.75
N TYR A 57 0.38 -10.40 -14.23
CA TYR A 57 1.32 -10.43 -13.12
C TYR A 57 0.62 -10.98 -11.88
N VAL A 58 1.27 -11.93 -11.19
CA VAL A 58 0.70 -12.64 -10.04
C VAL A 58 0.20 -11.66 -8.98
N ASP A 59 1.05 -10.71 -8.61
CA ASP A 59 0.66 -9.57 -7.77
C ASP A 59 1.63 -8.40 -7.99
N THR A 60 1.13 -7.20 -7.70
CA THR A 60 1.89 -5.94 -7.67
C THR A 60 1.70 -5.29 -6.31
N TYR A 61 2.77 -5.24 -5.53
CA TYR A 61 2.73 -4.63 -4.20
C TYR A 61 2.46 -3.12 -4.29
N HIS A 62 1.63 -2.60 -3.39
CA HIS A 62 1.28 -1.17 -3.31
C HIS A 62 1.04 -0.80 -1.84
N MET A 63 1.00 0.49 -1.48
CA MET A 63 0.59 0.92 -0.13
C MET A 63 -0.73 0.33 0.38
N MET A 64 -1.65 -0.03 -0.53
CA MET A 64 -2.90 -0.70 -0.15
C MET A 64 -2.62 -2.06 0.51
N SER A 65 -1.57 -2.75 0.07
CA SER A 65 -1.10 -4.00 0.67
C SER A 65 -0.75 -3.81 2.15
N ALA A 66 0.04 -2.80 2.49
CA ALA A 66 0.40 -2.54 3.88
C ALA A 66 -0.73 -1.91 4.71
N SER A 67 -1.60 -1.11 4.10
CA SER A 67 -2.57 -0.28 4.84
C SER A 67 -3.92 -0.94 5.09
N ILE A 68 -4.39 -1.79 4.17
CA ILE A 68 -5.75 -2.34 4.19
C ILE A 68 -5.85 -3.81 3.76
N GLU A 69 -4.75 -4.47 3.37
CA GLU A 69 -4.77 -5.90 2.99
C GLU A 69 -3.99 -6.75 4.01
N ASN A 70 -2.78 -6.36 4.39
CA ASN A 70 -1.93 -7.02 5.38
C ASN A 70 -1.15 -6.02 6.25
N PRO A 71 -1.78 -5.44 7.29
CA PRO A 71 -1.14 -4.49 8.22
C PRO A 71 0.22 -4.93 8.80
N PRO A 72 0.47 -6.22 9.10
CA PRO A 72 1.78 -6.69 9.57
C PRO A 72 2.96 -6.36 8.65
N ASP A 73 2.73 -6.15 7.35
CA ASP A 73 3.78 -5.72 6.42
C ASP A 73 4.44 -4.40 6.87
N CYS A 74 3.68 -3.52 7.54
CA CYS A 74 4.19 -2.26 8.07
C CYS A 74 5.40 -2.48 8.99
N LEU A 75 5.45 -3.58 9.74
CA LEU A 75 6.57 -3.86 10.65
C LEU A 75 7.87 -4.18 9.91
N LEU A 76 7.80 -4.86 8.76
CA LEU A 76 8.98 -5.09 7.92
C LEU A 76 9.42 -3.82 7.19
N TRP A 77 8.48 -2.99 6.76
CA TRP A 77 8.81 -1.68 6.21
C TRP A 77 9.53 -0.79 7.21
N ARG A 78 9.10 -0.80 8.49
CA ARG A 78 9.79 -0.09 9.57
C ARG A 78 11.20 -0.62 9.84
N ASP A 79 11.41 -1.94 9.74
CA ASP A 79 12.79 -2.46 9.80
C ASP A 79 13.65 -2.00 8.62
N ALA A 80 13.07 -1.84 7.42
CA ALA A 80 13.79 -1.26 6.28
C ALA A 80 14.14 0.22 6.53
N PHE A 81 13.24 1.00 7.14
CA PHE A 81 13.54 2.37 7.57
C PHE A 81 14.64 2.40 8.64
N ASP A 82 14.56 1.54 9.64
CA ASP A 82 15.60 1.40 10.67
C ASP A 82 16.97 1.15 10.03
N ALA A 83 17.03 0.21 9.08
CA ALA A 83 18.25 -0.12 8.33
C ALA A 83 18.84 1.06 7.56
N LYS A 84 17.98 1.86 6.93
CA LYS A 84 18.40 2.95 6.02
C LYS A 84 18.67 4.27 6.75
N TYR A 85 17.84 4.64 7.72
CA TYR A 85 17.81 5.98 8.30
C TYR A 85 18.20 6.01 9.79
N HIS A 86 18.24 4.86 10.48
CA HIS A 86 18.45 4.82 11.93
C HIS A 86 19.60 3.92 12.37
N ASN A 87 20.55 3.64 11.48
CA ASN A 87 21.72 2.77 11.74
C ASN A 87 21.34 1.36 12.21
N GLY A 88 20.18 0.86 11.79
CA GLY A 88 19.74 -0.51 12.02
C GLY A 88 20.55 -1.53 11.20
N PRO A 89 20.33 -2.83 11.43
CA PRO A 89 20.95 -3.88 10.62
C PRO A 89 20.58 -3.74 9.14
N ALA A 90 21.51 -4.02 8.24
CA ALA A 90 21.26 -3.93 6.80
C ALA A 90 20.06 -4.78 6.36
N PHE A 91 19.18 -4.19 5.55
CA PHE A 91 18.02 -4.89 4.98
C PHE A 91 18.43 -5.56 3.68
N THR A 92 18.51 -6.90 3.70
CA THR A 92 19.10 -7.70 2.62
C THR A 92 18.06 -8.14 1.59
N ARG A 93 18.51 -8.75 0.48
CA ARG A 93 17.61 -9.37 -0.49
C ARG A 93 16.67 -10.41 0.14
N ALA A 94 17.16 -11.18 1.13
CA ALA A 94 16.33 -12.17 1.82
C ALA A 94 15.17 -11.53 2.60
N ASP A 95 15.37 -10.30 3.09
CA ASP A 95 14.36 -9.54 3.80
C ASP A 95 13.35 -8.91 2.82
N TRP A 96 13.83 -8.43 1.67
CA TRP A 96 12.95 -8.04 0.57
C TRP A 96 12.13 -9.23 0.04
N ASP A 97 12.71 -10.44 0.02
CA ASP A 97 12.05 -11.66 -0.41
C ASP A 97 10.99 -12.16 0.59
N GLN A 98 11.18 -11.92 1.88
CA GLN A 98 10.15 -12.11 2.90
C GLN A 98 8.93 -11.22 2.62
N LEU A 99 9.18 -9.92 2.45
CA LEU A 99 8.13 -8.90 2.28
C LEU A 99 7.42 -8.98 0.92
N LEU A 100 8.18 -9.03 -0.16
CA LEU A 100 7.71 -8.88 -1.54
C LEU A 100 7.71 -10.20 -2.32
N GLY A 101 8.02 -11.32 -1.66
CA GLY A 101 8.25 -12.61 -2.33
C GLY A 101 7.07 -13.19 -3.10
N HIS A 102 5.86 -12.71 -2.83
CA HIS A 102 4.62 -13.10 -3.50
C HIS A 102 4.27 -12.17 -4.68
N CYS A 103 4.99 -11.07 -4.87
CA CYS A 103 4.73 -10.09 -5.92
C CYS A 103 5.79 -10.15 -7.02
N GLN A 104 5.35 -9.95 -8.25
CA GLN A 104 6.24 -9.81 -9.41
C GLN A 104 6.56 -8.35 -9.72
N ALA A 105 5.81 -7.42 -9.15
CA ALA A 105 6.10 -6.01 -9.22
C ALA A 105 5.86 -5.31 -7.89
N VAL A 106 6.46 -4.14 -7.71
CA VAL A 106 6.25 -3.28 -6.54
C VAL A 106 6.14 -1.82 -6.98
N CYS A 107 5.24 -1.08 -6.34
CA CYS A 107 4.98 0.33 -6.63
C CYS A 107 4.57 1.09 -5.36
N ASP A 108 4.50 2.42 -5.50
CA ASP A 108 4.01 3.34 -4.47
C ASP A 108 4.92 3.42 -3.22
N TRP A 109 4.58 4.28 -2.28
CA TRP A 109 5.17 4.24 -0.95
C TRP A 109 4.75 2.95 -0.20
N PRO A 110 5.57 2.48 0.74
CA PRO A 110 6.89 3.01 1.13
C PRO A 110 8.04 2.58 0.19
N ALA A 111 7.79 1.66 -0.77
CA ALA A 111 8.84 1.06 -1.61
C ALA A 111 9.72 2.07 -2.36
N VAL A 112 9.15 3.17 -2.84
CA VAL A 112 9.89 4.25 -3.52
C VAL A 112 11.01 4.86 -2.67
N ALA A 113 10.89 4.86 -1.34
CA ALA A 113 11.98 5.33 -0.46
C ALA A 113 13.22 4.44 -0.55
N PHE A 114 13.08 3.22 -1.05
CA PHE A 114 14.12 2.21 -1.14
C PHE A 114 14.54 1.92 -2.59
N ALA A 115 14.33 2.87 -3.50
CA ALA A 115 14.67 2.69 -4.91
C ALA A 115 16.11 2.19 -5.16
N PRO A 116 17.16 2.77 -4.55
CA PRO A 116 18.52 2.25 -4.69
C PRO A 116 18.68 0.80 -4.20
N GLU A 117 18.12 0.49 -3.03
CA GLU A 117 18.23 -0.81 -2.39
C GLU A 117 17.46 -1.89 -3.17
N LEU A 118 16.28 -1.55 -3.70
CA LEU A 118 15.47 -2.44 -4.52
C LEU A 118 16.12 -2.70 -5.89
N ILE A 119 16.71 -1.69 -6.53
CA ILE A 119 17.45 -1.87 -7.79
C ILE A 119 18.67 -2.76 -7.55
N ALA A 120 19.40 -2.56 -6.45
CA ALA A 120 20.55 -3.39 -6.10
C ALA A 120 20.14 -4.83 -5.75
N ALA A 121 18.99 -5.02 -5.09
CA ALA A 121 18.48 -6.35 -4.73
C ALA A 121 17.92 -7.12 -5.93
N TYR A 122 17.38 -6.42 -6.94
CA TYR A 122 16.75 -7.01 -8.13
C TYR A 122 17.29 -6.38 -9.42
N PRO A 123 18.60 -6.54 -9.72
CA PRO A 123 19.19 -5.95 -10.91
C PRO A 123 18.59 -6.50 -12.21
N GLU A 124 17.93 -7.65 -12.18
CA GLU A 124 17.21 -8.25 -13.31
C GLU A 124 15.88 -7.57 -13.66
N ALA A 125 15.29 -6.81 -12.72
CA ALA A 125 13.97 -6.22 -12.91
C ALA A 125 14.01 -5.02 -13.88
N LYS A 126 12.96 -4.88 -14.68
CA LYS A 126 12.70 -3.66 -15.45
C LYS A 126 12.24 -2.55 -14.50
N ILE A 127 12.56 -1.30 -14.84
CA ILE A 127 12.25 -0.14 -14.01
C ILE A 127 11.29 0.77 -14.77
N ILE A 128 10.19 1.14 -14.13
CA ILE A 128 9.22 2.10 -14.65
C ILE A 128 9.19 3.32 -13.72
N LEU A 129 9.49 4.49 -14.24
CA LEU A 129 9.27 5.77 -13.57
C LEU A 129 7.97 6.38 -14.06
N THR A 130 6.89 6.19 -13.30
CA THR A 130 5.65 6.90 -13.56
C THR A 130 5.82 8.37 -13.22
N ASN A 131 5.54 9.28 -14.15
CA ASN A 131 5.76 10.71 -13.97
C ASN A 131 4.49 11.53 -14.17
N ARG A 132 4.49 12.70 -13.53
CA ARG A 132 3.45 13.72 -13.61
C ARG A 132 4.12 15.09 -13.52
N ASP A 133 3.42 16.13 -13.97
CA ASP A 133 3.78 17.51 -13.64
C ASP A 133 3.93 17.67 -12.11
N VAL A 134 5.06 18.24 -11.67
CA VAL A 134 5.46 18.27 -10.26
C VAL A 134 4.53 19.15 -9.42
N ASP A 135 4.05 20.26 -9.96
CA ASP A 135 3.13 21.16 -9.27
C ASP A 135 1.77 20.50 -9.08
N SER A 136 1.25 19.89 -10.14
CA SER A 136 0.01 19.11 -10.10
C SER A 136 0.09 17.91 -9.16
N TRP A 137 1.23 17.22 -9.13
CA TRP A 137 1.49 16.11 -8.23
C TRP A 137 1.52 16.57 -6.76
N HIS A 138 2.24 17.66 -6.46
CA HIS A 138 2.39 18.19 -5.11
C HIS A 138 1.02 18.62 -4.55
N ALA A 139 0.25 19.39 -5.32
CA ALA A 139 -1.10 19.78 -4.96
C ALA A 139 -2.04 18.58 -4.74
N SER A 140 -1.92 17.53 -5.56
CA SER A 140 -2.71 16.30 -5.40
C SER A 140 -2.35 15.52 -4.14
N THR A 141 -1.07 15.51 -3.77
CA THR A 141 -0.56 14.78 -2.61
C THR A 141 -0.89 15.51 -1.31
N LEU A 142 -0.82 16.85 -1.28
CA LEU A 142 -1.28 17.68 -0.16
C LEU A 142 -2.75 17.40 0.19
N LYS A 143 -3.62 17.27 -0.80
CA LYS A 143 -5.06 17.04 -0.61
C LYS A 143 -5.42 15.64 -0.12
N THR A 144 -4.54 14.65 -0.27
CA THR A 144 -4.87 13.24 -0.02
C THR A 144 -4.00 12.64 1.06
N VAL A 145 -2.72 12.50 0.80
CA VAL A 145 -1.82 11.72 1.65
C VAL A 145 -1.27 12.56 2.79
N ASN A 146 -0.97 13.84 2.54
CA ASN A 146 -0.59 14.76 3.62
C ASN A 146 -1.71 14.90 4.66
N TRP A 147 -2.98 14.97 4.22
CA TRP A 147 -4.13 14.90 5.13
C TRP A 147 -4.11 13.60 5.94
N ARG A 148 -3.88 12.45 5.30
CA ARG A 148 -3.91 11.14 5.95
C ARG A 148 -2.81 10.98 7.01
N VAL A 149 -1.63 11.54 6.78
CA VAL A 149 -0.51 11.54 7.75
C VAL A 149 -0.89 12.35 9.00
N ASN A 150 -1.60 13.46 8.81
CA ASN A 150 -2.02 14.38 9.86
C ASN A 150 -3.45 14.11 10.38
N ASP A 151 -4.03 12.96 10.03
CA ASP A 151 -5.41 12.60 10.39
C ASP A 151 -5.52 12.27 11.90
N TRP A 152 -6.20 13.13 12.64
CA TRP A 152 -6.39 12.98 14.09
C TRP A 152 -7.16 11.71 14.47
N GLU A 153 -8.06 11.22 13.61
CA GLU A 153 -8.79 9.98 13.87
C GLU A 153 -7.82 8.79 13.83
N LEU A 154 -6.95 8.76 12.82
CA LEU A 154 -5.93 7.74 12.67
C LEU A 154 -4.88 7.81 13.79
N GLU A 155 -4.48 9.01 14.22
CA GLU A 155 -3.54 9.18 15.33
C GLU A 155 -4.12 8.63 16.65
N LYS A 156 -5.41 8.83 16.89
CA LYS A 156 -6.11 8.20 18.02
C LYS A 156 -6.13 6.67 17.89
N LEU A 157 -6.56 6.16 16.73
CA LEU A 157 -6.67 4.72 16.47
C LEU A 157 -5.35 3.97 16.67
N LYS A 158 -4.21 4.58 16.38
CA LYS A 158 -2.87 3.98 16.60
C LYS A 158 -2.68 3.43 18.03
N GLY A 159 -3.30 4.03 19.04
CA GLY A 159 -3.16 3.60 20.43
C GLY A 159 -3.90 2.31 20.80
N TRP A 160 -4.84 1.83 19.99
CA TRP A 160 -5.72 0.73 20.39
C TRP A 160 -6.27 -0.14 19.24
N ASP A 161 -6.28 0.34 18.00
CA ASP A 161 -6.65 -0.46 16.83
C ASP A 161 -5.43 -1.23 16.30
N TRP A 162 -5.62 -2.53 16.06
CA TRP A 162 -4.55 -3.44 15.69
C TRP A 162 -3.84 -3.00 14.40
N ALA A 163 -4.59 -2.73 13.33
CA ALA A 163 -4.02 -2.34 12.05
C ALA A 163 -3.41 -0.93 12.12
N ALA A 164 -4.12 0.03 12.72
CA ALA A 164 -3.65 1.41 12.85
C ALA A 164 -2.37 1.53 13.70
N SER A 165 -2.20 0.68 14.72
CA SER A 165 -1.00 0.64 15.57
C SER A 165 0.28 0.35 14.78
N MET A 166 0.16 -0.35 13.64
CA MET A 166 1.28 -0.66 12.75
C MET A 166 1.36 0.33 11.58
N TYR A 167 0.21 0.67 10.99
CA TYR A 167 0.12 1.53 9.80
C TYR A 167 0.49 2.99 10.08
N LYS A 168 -0.05 3.62 11.15
CA LYS A 168 0.22 5.04 11.41
C LYS A 168 1.70 5.33 11.69
N PRO A 169 2.41 4.55 12.52
CA PRO A 169 3.85 4.76 12.71
C PRO A 169 4.65 4.62 11.42
N MET A 170 4.37 3.58 10.61
CA MET A 170 5.08 3.38 9.35
C MET A 170 4.82 4.51 8.35
N LEU A 171 3.56 4.99 8.26
CA LEU A 171 3.22 6.13 7.41
C LEU A 171 3.93 7.40 7.86
N GLN A 172 3.98 7.68 9.17
CA GLN A 172 4.68 8.83 9.71
C GLN A 172 6.18 8.75 9.42
N GLU A 173 6.78 7.59 9.67
CA GLU A 173 8.21 7.34 9.47
C GLU A 173 8.63 7.51 8.00
N PHE A 174 7.80 7.08 7.05
CA PHE A 174 8.02 7.37 5.63
C PHE A 174 8.05 8.88 5.35
N PHE A 175 7.12 9.66 5.90
CA PHE A 175 7.10 11.12 5.69
C PHE A 175 8.28 11.82 6.38
N ASP A 176 8.61 11.41 7.60
CA ASP A 176 9.71 12.00 8.36
C ASP A 176 11.06 11.71 7.68
N CYS A 177 11.27 10.48 7.18
CA CYS A 177 12.53 10.08 6.57
C CYS A 177 12.64 10.46 5.09
N PHE A 178 11.64 10.14 4.27
CA PHE A 178 11.70 10.35 2.82
C PHE A 178 11.42 11.80 2.44
N PHE A 179 10.49 12.46 3.12
CA PHE A 179 10.17 13.87 2.88
C PHE A 179 10.82 14.82 3.88
N GLU A 180 11.76 14.32 4.69
CA GLU A 180 12.49 15.08 5.70
C GLU A 180 11.57 15.84 6.67
N GLY A 181 10.38 15.29 6.95
CA GLY A 181 9.37 15.89 7.82
C GLY A 181 8.69 17.14 7.28
N ASP A 182 9.01 17.59 6.05
CA ASP A 182 8.51 18.83 5.47
C ASP A 182 8.07 18.63 4.02
N PHE A 183 7.02 17.83 3.84
CA PHE A 183 6.45 17.56 2.51
C PHE A 183 5.93 18.84 1.83
N GLU A 184 5.37 19.78 2.60
CA GLU A 184 4.76 20.99 2.04
C GLU A 184 5.80 21.86 1.33
N ASN A 185 6.98 22.07 1.93
CA ASN A 185 7.99 22.92 1.33
C ASN A 185 9.02 22.15 0.50
N LYS A 186 9.39 20.92 0.91
CA LYS A 186 10.44 20.14 0.24
C LYS A 186 9.93 19.13 -0.77
N GLY A 187 8.64 18.81 -0.77
CA GLY A 187 8.08 17.71 -1.58
C GLY A 187 8.43 17.79 -3.07
N LYS A 188 8.41 18.99 -3.66
CA LYS A 188 8.76 19.19 -5.08
C LYS A 188 10.25 18.95 -5.36
N GLN A 189 11.13 19.44 -4.49
CA GLN A 189 12.56 19.22 -4.60
C GLN A 189 12.88 17.71 -4.47
N ILE A 190 12.29 17.05 -3.48
CA ILE A 190 12.48 15.62 -3.22
C ILE A 190 11.93 14.78 -4.38
N TYR A 191 10.81 15.18 -4.99
CA TYR A 191 10.33 14.58 -6.23
C TYR A 191 11.40 14.65 -7.32
N THR A 192 11.92 15.84 -7.64
CA THR A 192 12.94 15.98 -8.69
C THR A 192 14.19 15.15 -8.38
N GLN A 193 14.69 15.23 -7.14
CA GLN A 193 15.88 14.51 -6.69
C GLN A 193 15.71 12.99 -6.77
N HIS A 194 14.54 12.47 -6.41
CA HIS A 194 14.24 11.03 -6.48
C HIS A 194 14.31 10.51 -7.92
N TYR A 195 13.69 11.22 -8.86
CA TYR A 195 13.66 10.80 -10.26
C TYR A 195 15.04 10.91 -10.90
N GLU A 196 15.80 11.97 -10.61
CA GLU A 196 17.19 12.11 -11.02
C GLU A 196 18.08 11.00 -10.45
N ASN A 197 17.87 10.63 -9.18
CA ASN A 197 18.60 9.55 -8.54
C ASN A 197 18.34 8.20 -9.25
N VAL A 198 17.08 7.85 -9.49
CA VAL A 198 16.75 6.59 -10.21
C VAL A 198 17.37 6.58 -11.62
N ARG A 199 17.28 7.68 -12.38
CA ARG A 199 17.94 7.80 -13.70
C ARG A 199 19.45 7.61 -13.59
N SER A 200 20.08 8.22 -12.59
CA SER A 200 21.52 8.16 -12.37
C SER A 200 21.98 6.75 -12.02
N ILE A 201 21.23 6.03 -11.19
CA ILE A 201 21.49 4.62 -10.86
C ILE A 201 21.43 3.77 -12.12
N VAL A 202 20.36 3.88 -12.92
CA VAL A 202 20.24 3.10 -14.16
C VAL A 202 21.36 3.42 -15.14
N LYS A 203 21.72 4.70 -15.29
CA LYS A 203 22.86 5.11 -16.13
C LYS A 203 24.18 4.53 -15.64
N ALA A 204 24.39 4.49 -14.32
CA ALA A 204 25.60 3.93 -13.71
C ALA A 204 25.71 2.40 -13.88
N MET A 205 24.63 1.70 -14.24
CA MET A 205 24.68 0.27 -14.60
C MET A 205 25.33 0.01 -15.98
N GLY A 206 25.62 1.06 -16.76
CA GLY A 206 26.28 0.94 -18.07
C GLY A 206 25.44 0.10 -19.05
N PRO A 207 26.05 -0.84 -19.80
CA PRO A 207 25.33 -1.70 -20.74
C PRO A 207 24.19 -2.50 -20.09
N ALA A 208 24.33 -2.85 -18.81
CA ALA A 208 23.29 -3.58 -18.10
C ALA A 208 22.07 -2.71 -17.77
N GLY A 209 22.15 -1.38 -17.89
CA GLY A 209 21.04 -0.44 -17.72
C GLY A 209 20.33 -0.06 -19.02
N GLU A 210 20.90 -0.39 -20.18
CA GLU A 210 20.30 -0.09 -21.48
C GLU A 210 18.94 -0.78 -21.62
N GLY A 211 17.91 -0.01 -22.01
CA GLY A 211 16.54 -0.53 -22.14
C GLY A 211 15.88 -0.97 -20.83
N LYS A 212 16.48 -0.71 -19.65
CA LYS A 212 15.87 -1.06 -18.35
C LYS A 212 14.92 -0.02 -17.78
N LEU A 213 14.95 1.22 -18.26
CA LEU A 213 14.14 2.29 -17.72
C LEU A 213 13.07 2.76 -18.71
N LEU A 214 11.81 2.76 -18.26
CA LEU A 214 10.70 3.40 -18.94
C LEU A 214 10.23 4.64 -18.18
N GLU A 215 10.31 5.80 -18.82
CA GLU A 215 9.60 7.01 -18.40
C GLU A 215 8.15 6.92 -18.88
N TYR A 216 7.20 6.91 -17.95
CA TYR A 216 5.80 6.58 -18.27
C TYR A 216 4.82 7.60 -17.70
N LYS A 217 3.96 8.16 -18.55
CA LYS A 217 2.75 8.86 -18.12
C LYS A 217 1.58 7.89 -18.21
N ILE A 218 0.64 7.94 -17.28
CA ILE A 218 -0.58 7.11 -17.35
C ILE A 218 -1.35 7.33 -18.66
N THR A 219 -1.23 8.51 -19.26
CA THR A 219 -1.84 8.84 -20.56
C THR A 219 -1.17 8.14 -21.74
N ASP A 220 0.04 7.57 -21.57
CA ASP A 220 0.74 6.85 -22.64
C ASP A 220 0.06 5.51 -22.98
N GLY A 221 -0.71 4.94 -22.04
CA GLY A 221 -1.57 3.79 -22.27
C GLY A 221 -0.85 2.47 -22.52
N TRP A 222 -1.61 1.48 -23.00
CA TRP A 222 -1.16 0.09 -23.10
C TRP A 222 0.03 -0.12 -24.02
N GLU A 223 0.05 0.52 -25.20
CA GLU A 223 1.03 0.23 -26.24
C GLU A 223 2.46 0.40 -25.73
N LYS A 224 2.75 1.57 -25.15
CA LYS A 224 4.08 1.89 -24.62
C LYS A 224 4.46 1.00 -23.44
N LEU A 225 3.51 0.67 -22.56
CA LEU A 225 3.76 -0.20 -21.42
C LEU A 225 4.07 -1.64 -21.88
N CYS A 226 3.25 -2.17 -22.77
CA CYS A 226 3.34 -3.56 -23.22
C CYS A 226 4.59 -3.79 -24.07
N ASP A 227 4.93 -2.86 -24.97
CA ASP A 227 6.16 -2.88 -25.76
C ASP A 227 7.40 -2.98 -24.86
N PHE A 228 7.48 -2.08 -23.86
CA PHE A 228 8.58 -2.09 -22.90
C PHE A 228 8.64 -3.39 -22.09
N LEU A 229 7.49 -3.93 -21.67
CA LEU A 229 7.44 -5.16 -20.88
C LEU A 229 7.67 -6.43 -21.72
N GLY A 230 7.44 -6.37 -23.04
CA GLY A 230 7.41 -7.54 -23.92
C GLY A 230 6.11 -8.34 -23.81
N GLU A 231 5.01 -7.67 -23.45
CA GLU A 231 3.69 -8.28 -23.24
C GLU A 231 2.75 -7.96 -24.41
N ALA A 232 1.69 -8.74 -24.57
CA ALA A 232 0.67 -8.45 -25.59
C ALA A 232 -0.28 -7.33 -25.14
N VAL A 233 -0.55 -6.37 -26.03
CA VAL A 233 -1.52 -5.29 -25.77
C VAL A 233 -2.93 -5.88 -25.60
N PRO A 234 -3.63 -5.60 -24.48
CA PRO A 234 -5.03 -6.01 -24.32
C PRO A 234 -5.93 -5.28 -25.33
N LYS A 235 -6.49 -6.01 -26.31
CA LYS A 235 -7.27 -5.42 -27.41
C LYS A 235 -8.63 -4.85 -26.99
N ASP A 236 -9.25 -5.43 -25.96
CA ASP A 236 -10.64 -5.13 -25.57
C ASP A 236 -10.75 -4.32 -24.27
N ARG A 237 -9.65 -3.72 -23.79
CA ARG A 237 -9.62 -3.03 -22.50
C ARG A 237 -8.97 -1.67 -22.58
N THR A 238 -9.63 -0.67 -22.01
CA THR A 238 -9.01 0.65 -21.82
C THR A 238 -8.02 0.60 -20.67
N PHE A 239 -7.00 1.47 -20.70
CA PHE A 239 -6.02 1.50 -19.61
C PHE A 239 -6.71 1.83 -18.27
N PRO A 240 -6.45 1.09 -17.19
CA PRO A 240 -7.16 1.27 -15.93
C PRO A 240 -7.06 2.70 -15.40
N LYS A 241 -8.18 3.29 -15.01
CA LYS A 241 -8.25 4.57 -14.30
C LYS A 241 -8.76 4.32 -12.90
N VAL A 242 -7.83 4.15 -11.97
CA VAL A 242 -8.12 3.82 -10.57
C VAL A 242 -7.67 4.98 -9.69
N ASN A 243 -8.41 5.21 -8.59
CA ASN A 243 -8.02 6.07 -7.47
C ASN A 243 -8.27 7.58 -7.66
N ASP A 244 -9.55 7.94 -7.89
CA ASP A 244 -10.03 9.31 -7.67
C ASP A 244 -9.73 9.73 -6.21
N ASN A 245 -9.32 10.99 -6.04
CA ASN A 245 -8.95 11.56 -4.74
C ASN A 245 -10.08 11.46 -3.72
N ASN A 246 -11.34 11.66 -4.13
CA ASN A 246 -12.50 11.64 -3.22
C ASN A 246 -12.73 10.24 -2.66
N ASP A 247 -12.65 9.22 -3.52
CA ASP A 247 -12.82 7.82 -3.17
C ASP A 247 -11.75 7.36 -2.15
N PHE A 248 -10.50 7.83 -2.27
CA PHE A 248 -9.46 7.55 -1.27
C PHE A 248 -9.78 8.10 0.12
N VAL A 249 -10.22 9.37 0.21
CA VAL A 249 -10.53 10.02 1.49
C VAL A 249 -11.74 9.37 2.14
N ASP A 250 -12.78 9.10 1.37
CA ASP A 250 -14.01 8.49 1.88
C ASP A 250 -13.78 7.07 2.38
N ARG A 251 -13.01 6.24 1.65
CA ARG A 251 -12.59 4.91 2.13
C ARG A 251 -11.76 4.98 3.40
N SER A 252 -10.85 5.95 3.50
CA SER A 252 -9.99 6.15 4.67
C SER A 252 -10.81 6.52 5.91
N LYS A 253 -11.76 7.45 5.77
CA LYS A 253 -12.70 7.83 6.84
C LYS A 253 -13.61 6.68 7.23
N TRP A 254 -14.14 5.94 6.25
CA TRP A 254 -14.96 4.76 6.50
C TRP A 254 -14.18 3.72 7.32
N ARG A 255 -12.93 3.45 6.93
CA ARG A 255 -12.07 2.50 7.65
C ARG A 255 -11.81 2.93 9.09
N ASN A 256 -11.47 4.20 9.32
CA ASN A 256 -11.30 4.73 10.68
C ASN A 256 -12.57 4.53 11.53
N ARG A 257 -13.74 4.79 10.95
CA ARG A 257 -15.04 4.61 11.63
C ARG A 257 -15.38 3.15 11.88
N SER A 258 -14.98 2.24 11.00
CA SER A 258 -15.15 0.80 11.21
C SER A 258 -14.22 0.31 12.33
N ALA A 259 -12.96 0.73 12.32
CA ALA A 259 -12.00 0.46 13.38
C ALA A 259 -12.45 1.01 14.74
N SER A 260 -13.10 2.19 14.78
CA SER A 260 -13.65 2.71 16.04
C SER A 260 -14.90 1.98 16.52
N LYS A 261 -15.62 1.22 15.67
CA LYS A 261 -16.77 0.40 16.11
C LYS A 261 -16.35 -0.83 16.91
N LEU A 262 -15.14 -1.36 16.67
CA LEU A 262 -14.52 -2.38 17.53
C LEU A 262 -14.41 -1.95 19.00
N GLN A 263 -14.49 -0.65 19.26
CA GLN A 263 -14.46 -0.09 20.59
C GLN A 263 -15.77 -0.27 21.35
N ARG A 264 -16.93 -0.46 20.69
CA ARG A 264 -18.18 -0.62 21.45
C ARG A 264 -18.08 -1.97 22.15
N PRO A 265 -17.94 -2.03 23.49
CA PRO A 265 -18.25 -3.27 24.16
C PRO A 265 -19.66 -3.60 23.72
N SER A 266 -19.89 -4.83 23.31
CA SER A 266 -21.17 -5.45 23.58
C SER A 266 -21.35 -5.37 25.10
N TYR A 267 -21.80 -4.22 25.60
CA TYR A 267 -22.60 -4.17 26.79
C TYR A 267 -23.77 -5.07 26.43
N GLY A 268 -23.64 -6.33 26.84
CA GLY A 268 -24.69 -7.28 26.76
C GLY A 268 -25.90 -6.58 27.35
N ARG A 269 -26.95 -6.45 26.54
CA ARG A 269 -28.29 -6.60 27.10
C ARG A 269 -28.32 -8.02 27.67
N VAL A 270 -27.78 -8.17 28.87
CA VAL A 270 -28.37 -9.09 29.84
C VAL A 270 -29.69 -8.41 30.16
N LEU A 271 -30.70 -8.68 29.34
CA LEU A 271 -32.08 -8.54 29.76
C LEU A 271 -32.21 -9.52 30.91
N CYS A 272 -32.13 -9.02 32.14
CA CYS A 272 -32.68 -9.72 33.30
C CYS A 272 -34.11 -10.12 32.91
N SER A 273 -34.29 -11.42 32.68
CA SER A 273 -35.59 -12.06 32.61
C SER A 273 -36.24 -11.95 33.99
N GLY A 274 -36.89 -10.81 34.24
CA GLY A 274 -37.80 -10.57 35.33
C GLY A 274 -39.23 -10.66 34.79
N LEU A 275 -39.86 -11.80 35.07
CA LEU A 275 -41.29 -12.08 35.17
C LEU A 275 -42.25 -10.94 34.77
N GLY A 276 -43.01 -11.16 33.70
CA GLY A 276 -44.09 -10.26 33.29
C GLY A 276 -44.92 -10.87 32.15
N GLU A 277 -45.96 -11.58 32.53
CA GLU A 277 -47.04 -12.16 31.73
C GLU A 277 -47.63 -11.29 30.59
N LYS A 278 -48.22 -11.99 29.60
CA LYS A 278 -49.24 -11.56 28.60
C LYS A 278 -48.69 -10.79 27.39
N THR A 279 -49.00 -11.09 26.13
CA THR A 279 -50.13 -11.82 25.50
C THR A 279 -49.72 -12.20 24.07
N GLU A 280 -50.18 -13.37 23.62
CA GLU A 280 -50.13 -13.84 22.24
C GLU A 280 -50.84 -12.87 21.27
N LYS A 281 -50.20 -12.60 20.12
CA LYS A 281 -50.90 -12.46 18.83
C LYS A 281 -50.04 -13.03 17.71
N ASN A 282 -50.47 -14.20 17.24
CA ASN A 282 -50.11 -14.80 15.96
C ASN A 282 -50.36 -13.83 14.81
N PHE A 283 -49.44 -13.76 13.84
CA PHE A 283 -49.78 -13.75 12.41
C PHE A 283 -48.52 -14.03 11.55
N GLY A 284 -48.61 -15.03 10.68
CA GLY A 284 -48.07 -14.95 9.32
C GLY A 284 -46.66 -15.46 9.05
N ASN A 285 -46.56 -16.76 8.85
CA ASN A 285 -45.43 -17.46 8.22
C ASN A 285 -45.42 -17.17 6.70
N SER A 286 -44.30 -16.71 6.13
CA SER A 286 -43.97 -17.00 4.73
C SER A 286 -42.45 -16.96 4.48
N ARG A 287 -41.95 -18.10 4.01
CA ARG A 287 -40.61 -18.36 3.50
C ARG A 287 -40.53 -18.08 1.99
N ASN A 288 -39.28 -17.96 1.51
CA ASN A 288 -38.78 -18.04 0.11
C ASN A 288 -38.98 -16.74 -0.69
N TRP A 289 -38.00 -16.24 -1.47
CA TRP A 289 -37.23 -16.80 -2.61
C TRP A 289 -35.84 -16.12 -2.70
N ILE A 290 -34.69 -16.79 -2.91
CA ILE A 290 -34.09 -17.38 -4.14
C ILE A 290 -33.91 -16.39 -5.32
N THR A 291 -32.62 -16.08 -5.56
CA THR A 291 -31.87 -15.74 -6.81
C THR A 291 -32.57 -15.10 -8.01
N ALA A 292 -31.98 -13.98 -8.47
CA ALA A 292 -31.49 -13.79 -9.85
C ALA A 292 -30.33 -12.78 -9.81
#